data_AF-A0A2W7TR05-F1
#
_entry.id   AF-A0A2W7TR05-F1
#
_cell.length_a   1.000
_cell.length_b   1.000
_cell.length_c   1.000
_cell.angle_alpha   90.00
_cell.angle_beta   90.00
_cell.angle_gamma   90.00
#
_symmetry.space_group_name_H-M   'P 1'
#
loop_
_entity.id
_entity.type
_entity.pdbx_description
1 polymer ?
#
loop_
_entity_poly.entity_id
_entity_poly.type
_entity_poly.pdbx_seq_one_letter_code
_entity_poly.pdbx_strand_id
1 'polypeptide(L)'
;MKKSILTLAIAAFLIGSVVTSCKPNTEKEQAAQDSVDSAKVAVTEAEEDLDEAKRTATAEEWQEFKDSTDAKIEENNAKIAELKLKIKKTGNDIDKAYQRNIDTIEQKNKNLKAKMDSYKNDANSDWQSFKREFNHDMDELGQSLKDFTVNNKN
;
A
#
# COMPACT_ATOMS: atom_id res chain seq x y z
N MET A 1 -16.08 -4.73 32.22
CA MET A 1 -15.38 -3.80 33.13
C MET A 1 -14.83 -2.64 32.29
N LYS A 2 -14.87 -1.45 32.87
CA LYS A 2 -14.83 -0.08 32.32
C LYS A 2 -14.06 0.14 31.00
N LYS A 3 -14.76 0.75 30.01
CA LYS A 3 -14.17 1.37 28.81
C LYS A 3 -13.61 2.73 29.22
N SER A 4 -12.33 2.98 28.94
CA SER A 4 -11.70 4.29 29.17
C SER A 4 -12.26 5.32 28.20
N ILE A 5 -12.86 6.39 28.74
CA ILE A 5 -13.21 7.59 28.00
C ILE A 5 -12.15 8.61 28.40
N LEU A 6 -11.21 8.88 27.51
CA LEU A 6 -10.18 9.91 27.69
C LEU A 6 -10.61 11.12 26.87
N THR A 7 -11.55 11.90 27.41
CA THR A 7 -12.02 13.13 26.78
C THR A 7 -10.98 14.22 27.03
N LEU A 8 -10.14 14.50 26.05
CA LEU A 8 -9.22 15.64 26.07
C LEU A 8 -10.03 16.91 25.83
N ALA A 9 -10.34 17.64 26.91
CA ALA A 9 -11.08 18.91 26.82
C ALA A 9 -10.18 20.01 26.24
N ILE A 10 -10.43 20.40 24.99
CA ILE A 10 -9.85 21.59 24.36
C ILE A 10 -10.66 22.80 24.84
N ALA A 11 -10.13 23.55 25.80
CA ALA A 11 -10.67 24.85 26.19
C ALA A 11 -9.82 25.95 25.55
N ALA A 12 -10.16 26.33 24.32
CA ALA A 12 -9.67 27.55 23.70
C ALA A 12 -10.58 28.72 24.09
N PHE A 13 -10.11 29.61 24.97
CA PHE A 13 -10.75 30.89 25.24
C PHE A 13 -9.80 32.01 24.79
N LEU A 14 -10.08 32.59 23.62
CA LEU A 14 -9.41 33.77 23.09
C LEU A 14 -10.43 34.90 22.95
N ILE A 15 -10.33 35.94 23.78
CA ILE A 15 -10.73 37.29 23.39
C ILE A 15 -9.72 38.27 23.98
N GLY A 16 -9.12 39.08 23.10
CA GLY A 16 -8.24 40.18 23.47
C GLY A 16 -7.39 40.65 22.28
N SER A 17 -8.02 41.34 21.33
CA SER A 17 -7.37 41.99 20.20
C SER A 17 -6.48 43.13 20.68
N VAL A 18 -5.16 43.00 20.51
CA VAL A 18 -4.25 44.14 20.36
C VAL A 18 -3.23 43.81 19.26
N VAL A 19 -3.36 44.52 18.14
CA VAL A 19 -2.40 44.50 17.04
C VAL A 19 -1.20 45.33 17.47
N THR A 20 -0.16 44.67 17.99
CA THR A 20 1.15 45.26 18.21
C THR A 20 2.20 44.31 17.65
N SER A 21 2.94 44.78 16.65
CA SER A 21 4.15 44.17 16.09
C SER A 21 4.91 43.32 17.12
N CYS A 22 4.86 41.99 17.01
CA CYS A 22 5.49 41.06 17.95
C CYS A 22 7.02 41.15 17.89
N LYS A 23 7.61 42.03 18.71
CA LYS A 23 8.92 41.80 19.32
C LYS A 23 8.67 41.36 20.76
N PRO A 24 9.21 40.22 21.22
CA PRO A 24 9.02 39.77 22.60
C PRO A 24 9.80 40.71 23.52
N ASN A 25 9.08 41.49 24.34
CA ASN A 25 9.67 42.59 25.12
C ASN A 25 9.74 42.28 26.62
N THR A 26 9.29 41.11 27.07
CA THR A 26 9.36 40.67 28.47
C THR A 26 9.93 39.26 28.61
N GLU A 27 10.69 38.99 29.68
CA GLU A 27 11.31 37.68 29.96
C GLU A 27 10.29 36.54 30.00
N LYS A 28 9.07 36.82 30.47
CA LYS A 28 7.98 35.83 30.53
C LYS A 28 7.45 35.44 29.14
N GLU A 29 7.37 36.39 28.21
CA GLU A 29 6.98 36.11 26.83
C GLU A 29 8.06 35.32 26.09
N GLN A 30 9.35 35.60 26.34
CA GLN A 30 10.47 34.84 25.79
C GLN A 30 10.47 33.39 26.31
N ALA A 31 10.35 33.19 27.62
CA ALA A 31 10.27 31.85 28.20
C ALA A 31 9.06 31.03 27.70
N ALA A 32 7.92 31.70 27.48
CA ALA A 32 6.74 31.06 26.89
C ALA A 32 6.98 30.67 25.42
N GLN A 33 7.62 31.53 24.64
CA GLN A 33 7.97 31.25 23.25
C GLN A 33 8.97 30.09 23.14
N ASP A 34 10.03 30.09 23.95
CA ASP A 34 11.03 29.03 24.00
C ASP A 34 10.40 27.68 24.40
N SER A 35 9.47 27.69 25.36
CA SER A 35 8.72 26.49 25.74
C SER A 35 7.84 25.97 24.59
N VAL A 36 7.18 26.85 23.85
CA VAL A 36 6.35 26.47 22.69
C VAL A 36 7.22 25.91 21.57
N ASP A 37 8.37 26.51 21.30
CA ASP A 37 9.26 26.06 20.22
C ASP A 37 9.94 24.74 20.59
N SER A 38 10.36 24.54 21.85
CA SER A 38 10.82 23.25 22.34
C SER A 38 9.74 22.17 22.24
N ALA A 39 8.48 22.50 22.57
CA ALA A 39 7.37 21.56 22.44
C ALA A 39 7.10 21.18 20.97
N LYS A 40 7.20 22.12 20.03
CA LYS A 40 7.07 21.82 18.59
C LYS A 40 8.17 20.90 18.10
N VAL A 41 9.43 21.16 18.48
CA VAL A 41 10.57 20.29 18.12
C VAL A 41 10.33 18.87 18.65
N ALA A 42 9.96 18.72 19.91
CA ALA A 42 9.69 17.41 20.50
C ALA A 42 8.52 16.66 19.81
N VAL A 43 7.49 17.38 19.36
CA VAL A 43 6.39 16.78 18.58
C VAL A 43 6.88 16.30 17.22
N THR A 44 7.66 17.12 16.51
CA THR A 44 8.23 16.72 15.20
C THR A 44 9.16 15.53 15.32
N GLU A 45 10.06 15.50 16.31
CA GLU A 45 10.93 14.35 16.58
C GLU A 45 10.11 13.08 16.89
N ALA A 46 9.06 13.20 17.71
CA ALA A 46 8.18 12.07 18.03
C ALA A 46 7.39 11.56 16.80
N GLU A 47 6.99 12.45 15.89
CA GLU A 47 6.36 12.07 14.61
C GLU A 47 7.33 11.33 13.70
N GLU A 48 8.58 11.80 13.60
CA GLU A 48 9.64 11.14 12.82
C GLU A 48 9.97 9.74 13.37
N ASP A 49 10.15 9.62 14.69
CA ASP A 49 10.40 8.35 15.38
C ASP A 49 9.25 7.35 15.16
N LEU A 50 8.00 7.82 15.28
CA LEU A 50 6.82 6.99 15.04
C LEU A 50 6.80 6.49 13.59
N ASP A 51 7.11 7.36 12.64
CA ASP A 51 7.14 7.01 11.23
C ASP A 51 8.25 6.01 10.90
N GLU A 52 9.44 6.16 11.48
CA GLU A 52 10.53 5.18 11.35
C GLU A 52 10.17 3.83 11.98
N ALA A 53 9.54 3.83 13.15
CA ALA A 53 9.07 2.61 13.81
C ALA A 53 8.05 1.86 12.94
N LYS A 54 7.10 2.58 12.31
CA LYS A 54 6.11 1.97 11.39
C LYS A 54 6.77 1.35 10.15
N ARG A 55 7.73 2.06 9.53
CA ARG A 55 8.48 1.53 8.36
C ARG A 55 9.26 0.28 8.73
N THR A 56 9.96 0.32 9.86
CA THR A 56 10.77 -0.80 10.34
C THR A 56 9.90 -2.02 10.67
N ALA A 57 8.73 -1.79 11.28
CA ALA A 57 7.80 -2.86 11.65
C ALA A 57 7.27 -3.67 10.45
N THR A 58 7.26 -3.11 9.24
CA THR A 58 6.75 -3.78 8.04
C THR A 58 7.82 -4.10 7.00
N ALA A 59 9.06 -3.63 7.16
CA ALA A 59 10.10 -3.70 6.13
C ALA A 59 10.44 -5.14 5.70
N GLU A 60 10.64 -6.04 6.66
CA GLU A 60 10.95 -7.45 6.38
C GLU A 60 9.77 -8.15 5.69
N GLU A 61 8.57 -8.03 6.25
CA GLU A 61 7.34 -8.61 5.69
C GLU A 61 7.06 -8.09 4.27
N TRP A 62 7.28 -6.79 4.03
CA TRP A 62 7.15 -6.18 2.72
C TRP A 62 8.13 -6.78 1.71
N GLN A 63 9.41 -6.92 2.10
CA GLN A 63 10.43 -7.48 1.23
C GLN A 63 10.14 -8.94 0.88
N GLU A 64 9.80 -9.77 1.87
CA GLU A 64 9.40 -11.16 1.64
C GLU A 64 8.16 -11.28 0.74
N PHE A 65 7.17 -10.41 0.95
CA PHE A 65 5.96 -10.39 0.14
C PHE A 65 6.24 -10.02 -1.32
N LYS A 66 7.13 -9.05 -1.53
CA LYS A 66 7.57 -8.65 -2.87
C LYS A 66 8.29 -9.80 -3.57
N ASP A 67 9.25 -10.44 -2.90
CA ASP A 67 10.02 -11.56 -3.47
C ASP A 67 9.12 -12.75 -3.80
N SER A 68 8.19 -13.09 -2.89
CA SER A 68 7.19 -14.14 -3.10
C SER A 68 6.26 -13.82 -4.27
N THR A 69 5.86 -12.55 -4.41
CA THR A 69 5.04 -12.10 -5.53
C THR A 69 5.78 -12.18 -6.85
N ASP A 70 7.02 -11.69 -6.91
CA ASP A 70 7.82 -11.70 -8.13
C ASP A 70 8.02 -13.15 -8.62
N ALA A 71 8.26 -14.10 -7.71
CA ALA A 71 8.30 -15.52 -8.04
C ALA A 71 6.97 -16.05 -8.63
N LYS A 72 5.82 -15.69 -8.03
CA LYS A 72 4.49 -16.08 -8.56
C LYS A 72 4.19 -15.46 -9.93
N ILE A 73 4.57 -14.21 -10.14
CA ILE A 73 4.42 -13.52 -11.44
C ILE A 73 5.20 -14.24 -12.53
N GLU A 74 6.44 -14.66 -12.24
CA GLU A 74 7.26 -15.42 -13.18
C GLU A 74 6.70 -16.82 -13.47
N GLU A 75 6.20 -17.52 -12.45
CA GLU A 75 5.49 -18.79 -12.64
C GLU A 75 4.25 -18.62 -13.55
N ASN A 76 3.48 -17.56 -13.33
CA ASN A 76 2.33 -17.24 -14.18
C ASN A 76 2.75 -16.91 -15.61
N ASN A 77 3.83 -16.14 -15.81
CA ASN A 77 4.38 -15.83 -17.13
C ASN A 77 4.76 -17.11 -17.89
N ALA A 78 5.41 -18.06 -17.23
CA ALA A 78 5.76 -19.35 -17.83
C ALA A 78 4.51 -20.14 -18.26
N LYS A 79 3.50 -20.24 -17.38
CA LYS A 79 2.22 -20.90 -17.71
C LYS A 79 1.50 -20.23 -18.89
N ILE A 80 1.45 -18.90 -18.91
CA ILE A 80 0.85 -18.13 -20.01
C ILE A 80 1.59 -18.43 -21.32
N ALA A 81 2.92 -18.46 -21.31
CA ALA A 81 3.71 -18.79 -22.50
C ALA A 81 3.40 -20.20 -23.01
N GLU A 82 3.33 -21.19 -22.12
CA GLU A 82 2.92 -22.55 -22.50
C GLU A 82 1.51 -22.60 -23.10
N LEU A 83 0.56 -21.87 -22.52
CA LEU A 83 -0.82 -21.82 -23.02
C LEU A 83 -0.88 -21.21 -24.43
N LYS A 84 -0.10 -20.16 -24.69
CA LYS A 84 0.01 -19.57 -26.04
C LYS A 84 0.57 -20.55 -27.07
N LEU A 85 1.50 -21.42 -26.68
CA LEU A 85 2.07 -22.44 -27.57
C LEU A 85 1.08 -23.57 -27.91
N LYS A 86 0.15 -23.87 -27.00
CA LYS A 86 -0.84 -24.96 -27.17
C LYS A 86 -2.02 -24.59 -28.09
N ILE A 87 -2.14 -23.33 -28.50
CA ILE A 87 -3.19 -22.89 -29.42
C ILE A 87 -2.98 -23.54 -30.79
N LYS A 88 -3.98 -24.27 -31.28
CA LYS A 88 -3.92 -25.01 -32.57
C LYS A 88 -3.85 -24.09 -33.80
N LYS A 89 -4.03 -22.77 -33.63
CA LYS A 89 -3.98 -21.72 -34.66
C LYS A 89 -4.81 -22.05 -35.91
N THR A 90 -5.93 -22.74 -35.73
CA THR A 90 -6.86 -23.10 -36.82
C THR A 90 -7.70 -21.90 -37.27
N GLY A 91 -7.76 -20.85 -36.46
CA GLY A 91 -8.44 -19.58 -36.80
C GLY A 91 -9.96 -19.60 -36.59
N ASN A 92 -10.50 -20.69 -36.03
CA ASN A 92 -11.91 -20.80 -35.66
C ASN A 92 -12.25 -19.87 -34.48
N ASP A 93 -13.54 -19.69 -34.19
CA ASP A 93 -13.97 -18.78 -33.13
C ASP A 93 -13.61 -19.27 -31.72
N ILE A 94 -13.43 -20.59 -31.55
CA ILE A 94 -12.95 -21.19 -30.30
C ILE A 94 -11.51 -20.76 -30.03
N ASP A 95 -10.62 -20.83 -31.03
CA ASP A 95 -9.23 -20.38 -30.93
C ASP A 95 -9.16 -18.88 -30.63
N LYS A 96 -10.02 -18.07 -31.24
CA LYS A 96 -10.08 -16.62 -30.95
C LYS A 96 -10.54 -16.34 -29.53
N ALA A 97 -11.56 -17.03 -29.04
CA ALA A 97 -12.03 -16.90 -27.65
C ALA A 97 -10.93 -17.33 -26.66
N TYR A 98 -10.25 -18.44 -26.97
CA TYR A 98 -9.14 -18.96 -26.19
C TYR A 98 -7.98 -17.95 -26.12
N GLN A 99 -7.59 -17.36 -27.25
CA GLN A 99 -6.57 -16.32 -27.30
C GLN A 99 -6.95 -15.09 -26.46
N ARG A 100 -8.19 -14.58 -26.58
CA ARG A 100 -8.65 -13.42 -25.79
C ARG A 100 -8.60 -13.68 -24.29
N ASN A 101 -8.93 -14.89 -23.86
CA ASN A 101 -8.85 -15.27 -22.45
C ASN A 101 -7.40 -15.29 -21.96
N ILE A 102 -6.46 -15.83 -22.75
CA ILE A 102 -5.03 -15.78 -22.44
C ILE A 102 -4.54 -14.33 -22.35
N ASP A 103 -4.91 -13.48 -23.30
CA ASP A 103 -4.50 -12.08 -23.32
C ASP A 103 -5.03 -11.33 -22.09
N THR A 104 -6.26 -11.65 -21.66
CA THR A 104 -6.86 -11.10 -20.43
C THR A 104 -6.08 -11.52 -19.18
N ILE A 105 -5.74 -12.81 -19.08
CA ILE A 105 -4.93 -13.36 -17.98
C ILE A 105 -3.53 -12.70 -17.96
N GLU A 106 -2.90 -12.55 -19.12
CA GLU A 106 -1.61 -11.88 -19.24
C GLU A 106 -1.66 -10.42 -18.81
N GLN A 107 -2.71 -9.69 -19.23
CA GLN A 107 -2.88 -8.30 -18.84
C GLN A 107 -3.08 -8.18 -17.32
N LYS A 108 -3.85 -9.08 -16.70
CA LYS A 108 -4.00 -9.13 -15.24
C LYS A 108 -2.66 -9.39 -14.54
N ASN A 109 -1.85 -10.33 -15.03
CA ASN A 109 -0.51 -10.60 -14.47
C ASN A 109 0.40 -9.37 -14.55
N LYS A 110 0.40 -8.65 -15.69
CA LYS A 110 1.16 -7.41 -15.87
C LYS A 110 0.67 -6.29 -14.93
N ASN A 111 -0.63 -6.16 -14.76
CA ASN A 111 -1.23 -5.18 -13.85
C ASN A 111 -0.84 -5.46 -12.40
N LEU A 112 -0.80 -6.73 -11.98
CA LEU A 112 -0.33 -7.12 -10.66
C LEU A 112 1.14 -6.77 -10.45
N LYS A 113 2.00 -7.04 -11.43
CA LYS A 113 3.40 -6.64 -11.36
C LYS A 113 3.55 -5.12 -11.19
N ALA A 114 2.82 -4.35 -11.99
CA ALA A 114 2.82 -2.89 -11.89
C ALA A 114 2.28 -2.39 -10.54
N LYS A 115 1.22 -3.02 -10.01
CA LYS A 115 0.65 -2.72 -8.68
C LYS A 115 1.70 -2.93 -7.59
N MET A 116 2.44 -4.05 -7.64
CA MET A 116 3.55 -4.33 -6.71
C MET A 116 4.67 -3.30 -6.82
N ASP A 117 5.14 -2.99 -8.03
CA ASP A 117 6.25 -2.06 -8.27
C ASP A 117 5.92 -0.61 -7.89
N SER A 118 4.65 -0.23 -8.00
CA SER A 118 4.16 1.11 -7.66
C SER A 118 3.94 1.33 -6.17
N TYR A 119 3.78 0.24 -5.39
CA TYR A 119 3.49 0.33 -3.97
C TYR A 119 4.72 0.80 -3.19
N LYS A 120 4.53 1.85 -2.39
CA LYS A 120 5.56 2.38 -1.49
C LYS A 120 5.16 2.00 -0.07
N ASN A 121 5.96 1.12 0.55
CA ASN A 121 5.80 0.76 1.95
C ASN A 121 6.34 1.88 2.86
N ASP A 122 5.63 3.01 2.91
CA ASP A 122 5.93 4.14 3.77
C ASP A 122 5.10 4.11 5.07
N ALA A 123 5.41 5.03 6.00
CA ALA A 123 4.79 5.09 7.32
C ALA A 123 3.27 5.37 7.31
N ASN A 124 2.75 5.92 6.21
CA ASN A 124 1.33 6.25 6.04
C ASN A 124 0.60 5.26 5.12
N SER A 125 1.30 4.25 4.63
CA SER A 125 0.76 3.25 3.73
C SER A 125 -0.17 2.27 4.46
N ASP A 126 -1.31 1.95 3.84
CA ASP A 126 -2.21 0.90 4.34
C ASP A 126 -1.73 -0.47 3.85
N TRP A 127 -0.62 -0.91 4.45
CA TRP A 127 0.05 -2.17 4.12
C TRP A 127 -0.87 -3.38 4.21
N GLN A 128 -1.69 -3.45 5.25
CA GLN A 128 -2.56 -4.61 5.47
C GLN A 128 -3.70 -4.68 4.45
N SER A 129 -4.28 -3.55 4.04
CA SER A 129 -5.27 -3.55 2.96
C SER A 129 -4.65 -3.86 1.61
N PHE A 130 -3.50 -3.26 1.29
CA PHE A 130 -2.78 -3.58 0.06
C PHE A 130 -2.46 -5.07 -0.04
N LYS A 131 -1.87 -5.66 1.01
CA LYS A 131 -1.51 -7.09 1.04
C LYS A 131 -2.73 -7.99 0.84
N ARG A 132 -3.87 -7.68 1.48
CA ARG A 132 -5.11 -8.47 1.32
C ARG A 132 -5.64 -8.41 -0.11
N GLU A 133 -5.79 -7.22 -0.67
CA GLU A 133 -6.31 -7.04 -2.02
C GLU A 133 -5.39 -7.69 -3.05
N PHE A 134 -4.08 -7.49 -2.90
CA PHE A 134 -3.10 -8.07 -3.82
C PHE A 134 -3.15 -9.60 -3.82
N ASN A 135 -3.23 -10.23 -2.63
CA ASN A 135 -3.36 -11.69 -2.53
C ASN A 135 -4.66 -12.18 -3.18
N HIS A 136 -5.76 -11.49 -2.94
CA HIS A 136 -7.04 -11.84 -3.56
C HIS A 136 -6.96 -11.81 -5.09
N ASP A 137 -6.45 -10.71 -5.65
CA ASP A 137 -6.29 -10.54 -7.11
C ASP A 137 -5.35 -11.63 -7.70
N MET A 138 -4.27 -11.98 -6.98
CA MET A 138 -3.32 -13.03 -7.37
C MET A 138 -3.95 -14.43 -7.34
N ASP A 139 -4.76 -14.72 -6.32
CA ASP A 139 -5.45 -16.01 -6.19
C ASP A 139 -6.50 -16.20 -7.29
N GLU A 140 -7.25 -15.14 -7.63
CA GLU A 140 -8.19 -15.14 -8.75
C GLU A 140 -7.50 -15.40 -10.09
N LEU A 141 -6.32 -14.79 -10.30
CA LEU A 141 -5.51 -15.03 -11.48
C LEU A 141 -5.01 -16.48 -11.55
N GLY A 142 -4.52 -17.00 -10.42
CA GLY A 142 -4.08 -18.39 -10.30
C GLY A 142 -5.21 -19.39 -10.60
N GLN A 143 -6.43 -19.10 -10.14
CA GLN A 143 -7.61 -19.89 -10.45
C GLN A 143 -7.95 -19.83 -11.95
N SER A 144 -7.92 -18.64 -12.54
CA SER A 144 -8.17 -18.44 -13.98
C SER A 144 -7.20 -19.26 -14.84
N LEU A 145 -5.91 -19.32 -14.47
CA LEU A 145 -4.89 -20.13 -15.13
C LEU A 145 -5.15 -21.64 -15.01
N LYS A 146 -5.59 -22.11 -13.84
CA LYS A 146 -5.91 -23.52 -13.60
C LYS A 146 -7.11 -23.96 -14.43
N ASP A 147 -8.20 -23.20 -14.39
CA ASP A 147 -9.44 -23.52 -15.12
C ASP A 147 -9.20 -23.59 -16.63
N PHE A 148 -8.34 -22.71 -17.11
CA PHE A 148 -7.94 -22.69 -18.52
C PHE A 148 -7.15 -23.93 -18.96
N THR A 149 -6.40 -24.54 -18.03
CA THR A 149 -5.62 -25.76 -18.30
C THR A 149 -6.49 -27.03 -18.17
N VAL A 150 -7.47 -27.04 -17.27
CA VAL A 150 -8.40 -28.17 -17.09
C VAL A 150 -9.37 -28.28 -18.27
N ASN A 151 -9.90 -27.15 -18.76
CA ASN A 151 -10.86 -27.13 -19.87
C ASN A 151 -10.25 -27.53 -21.23
N ASN A 152 -8.92 -27.64 -21.34
CA ASN A 152 -8.22 -28.04 -22.58
C ASN A 152 -7.78 -29.52 -22.58
N LYS A 153 -8.23 -30.33 -21.60
CA LYS A 153 -7.97 -31.78 -21.56
C LYS A 153 -9.10 -32.65 -22.14
N ASN A 154 -10.19 -32.04 -22.60
CA ASN A 154 -11.33 -32.73 -23.22
C ASN A 154 -11.40 -32.48 -24.73
#